data_AF-A0A349EIG3-F1
#
_entry.id   AF-A0A349EIG3-F1
#
_cell.length_a   1.000
_cell.length_b   1.000
_cell.length_c   1.000
_cell.angle_alpha   90.00
_cell.angle_beta   90.00
_cell.angle_gamma   90.00
#
_symmetry.space_group_name_H-M   'P 1'
#
loop_
_entity.id
_entity.type
_entity.pdbx_description
1 polymer ?
#
loop_
_entity_poly.entity_id
_entity_poly.type
_entity_poly.pdbx_seq_one_letter_code
_entity_poly.pdbx_strand_id
1 'polypeptide(L)'
;MAEFTSSPSPAVKPGLRIISSLSSIARPLTERIRETGSYSVERASRTTHCYELRLKPGILPSDVQDLLNSLHPFQPPIIPDADLSGDVVAELHLGDRHRFRHWDLQIHSDSPILTDALHKGLKSLQFNTNTLTDHYGPQDSSQIEYGGASALVRHAIQWLAEPLGVAFTENKQWEEGDNDIYVYIRDPSTQPLPQRFRVLIQTDALDAAQELAQQLREDGFSDIAIETLTAEAAVNAKLLLETGPFATTPFAHRLQARTQQFIAQRGVDPLRYPLDVENYGESSTRQAQVTLPLAACIDRRRPAYDGPDLERFAIVIRTDL
;
A
#
# COMPACT_ATOMS: atom_id res chain seq x y z
N MET A 1 47.53 -25.29 43.32
CA MET A 1 46.27 -24.56 43.54
C MET A 1 45.39 -24.83 42.33
N ALA A 2 44.27 -25.52 42.51
CA ALA A 2 43.33 -25.80 41.42
C ALA A 2 42.20 -24.77 41.49
N GLU A 3 42.09 -23.92 40.47
CA GLU A 3 40.97 -22.99 40.31
C GLU A 3 39.72 -23.80 39.96
N PHE A 4 38.77 -23.87 40.89
CA PHE A 4 37.43 -24.34 40.61
C PHE A 4 36.71 -23.26 39.80
N THR A 5 36.72 -23.40 38.48
CA THR A 5 35.78 -22.69 37.61
C THR A 5 34.38 -23.26 37.88
N SER A 6 33.61 -22.60 38.75
CA SER A 6 32.19 -22.93 38.90
C SER A 6 31.49 -22.61 37.58
N SER A 7 31.09 -23.64 36.84
CA SER A 7 30.22 -23.46 35.68
C SER A 7 28.99 -22.67 36.11
N PRO A 8 28.67 -21.54 35.47
CA PRO A 8 27.47 -20.79 35.81
C PRO A 8 26.26 -21.73 35.66
N SER A 9 25.43 -21.81 36.70
CA SER A 9 24.15 -22.51 36.59
C SER A 9 23.37 -21.91 35.42
N PRO A 10 22.72 -22.75 34.58
CA PRO A 10 21.96 -22.24 33.45
C PRO A 10 20.94 -21.23 33.96
N ALA A 11 20.97 -20.02 33.41
CA ALA A 11 20.03 -18.98 33.77
C ALA A 11 18.60 -19.51 33.52
N VAL A 12 17.75 -19.47 34.55
CA VAL A 12 16.34 -19.84 34.43
C VAL A 12 15.68 -18.85 33.48
N LYS A 13 15.10 -19.35 32.40
CA LYS A 13 14.44 -18.50 31.40
C LYS A 13 13.15 -17.92 31.96
N PRO A 14 12.85 -16.64 31.71
CA PRO A 14 11.57 -16.05 32.09
C PRO A 14 10.39 -16.79 31.42
N GLY A 15 9.30 -16.98 32.16
CA GLY A 15 8.07 -17.58 31.64
C GLY A 15 7.19 -16.56 30.89
N LEU A 16 6.78 -16.89 29.66
CA LEU A 16 5.75 -16.22 28.89
C LEU A 16 4.54 -17.15 28.74
N ARG A 17 3.34 -16.68 29.02
CA ARG A 17 2.10 -17.42 28.73
C ARG A 17 1.32 -16.73 27.62
N ILE A 18 0.92 -17.48 26.60
CA ILE A 18 0.03 -16.99 25.53
C ILE A 18 -1.38 -17.50 25.78
N ILE A 19 -2.31 -16.56 25.99
CA ILE A 19 -3.73 -16.81 26.23
C ILE A 19 -4.50 -16.41 24.97
N SER A 20 -5.15 -17.39 24.34
CA SER A 20 -5.93 -17.11 23.13
C SER A 20 -6.96 -18.20 22.85
N SER A 21 -8.09 -17.80 22.28
CA SER A 21 -9.03 -18.71 21.61
C SER A 21 -8.68 -18.94 20.13
N LEU A 22 -7.74 -18.17 19.57
CA LEU A 22 -7.32 -18.22 18.17
C LEU A 22 -6.10 -19.13 18.01
N SER A 23 -6.33 -20.44 18.05
CA SER A 23 -5.26 -21.44 17.98
C SER A 23 -4.40 -21.34 16.71
N SER A 24 -4.98 -20.83 15.62
CA SER A 24 -4.33 -20.59 14.33
C SER A 24 -3.25 -19.51 14.36
N ILE A 25 -3.33 -18.54 15.30
CA ILE A 25 -2.28 -17.53 15.53
C ILE A 25 -1.39 -17.96 16.70
N ALA A 26 -2.02 -18.38 17.80
CA ALA A 26 -1.29 -18.62 19.04
C ALA A 26 -0.24 -19.73 18.92
N ARG A 27 -0.49 -20.77 18.11
CA ARG A 27 0.48 -21.85 17.92
C ARG A 27 1.71 -21.38 17.12
N PRO A 28 1.59 -20.85 15.89
CA PRO A 28 2.75 -20.36 15.15
C PRO A 28 3.53 -19.28 15.91
N LEU A 29 2.83 -18.40 16.64
CA LEU A 29 3.49 -17.38 17.46
C LEU A 29 4.27 -18.00 18.64
N THR A 30 3.70 -19.02 19.29
CA THR A 30 4.43 -19.79 20.33
C THR A 30 5.71 -20.39 19.76
N GLU A 31 5.65 -20.96 18.56
CA GLU A 31 6.79 -21.58 17.88
C GLU A 31 7.86 -20.51 17.57
N ARG A 32 7.47 -19.36 16.97
CA ARG A 32 8.36 -18.23 16.68
C ARG A 32 9.07 -17.69 17.93
N ILE A 33 8.35 -17.50 19.04
CA ILE A 33 8.96 -16.98 20.27
C ILE A 33 9.93 -18.01 20.89
N ARG A 34 9.60 -19.30 20.84
CA ARG A 34 10.50 -20.35 21.34
C ARG A 34 11.81 -20.41 20.55
N GLU A 35 11.77 -20.18 19.25
CA GLU A 35 12.94 -20.14 18.37
C GLU A 35 13.92 -19.01 18.74
N THR A 36 13.45 -17.91 19.32
CA THR A 36 14.34 -16.86 19.85
C THR A 36 15.15 -17.33 21.06
N GLY A 37 14.67 -18.36 21.76
CA GLY A 37 15.32 -18.92 22.94
C GLY A 37 15.18 -18.08 24.22
N SER A 38 14.50 -16.93 24.18
CA SER A 38 14.46 -15.98 25.29
C SER A 38 13.44 -16.32 26.39
N TYR A 39 12.40 -17.08 26.07
CA TYR A 39 11.29 -17.37 26.97
C TYR A 39 10.94 -18.85 27.04
N SER A 40 10.48 -19.31 28.20
CA SER A 40 9.68 -20.53 28.32
C SER A 40 8.24 -20.17 27.97
N VAL A 41 7.68 -20.75 26.90
CA VAL A 41 6.35 -20.35 26.42
C VAL A 41 5.30 -21.41 26.76
N GLU A 42 4.31 -21.05 27.58
CA GLU A 42 3.10 -21.83 27.87
C GLU A 42 1.93 -21.32 27.01
N ARG A 43 1.07 -22.22 26.52
CA ARG A 43 -0.16 -21.83 25.82
C ARG A 43 -1.38 -22.23 26.62
N ALA A 44 -2.26 -21.28 26.87
CA ALA A 44 -3.56 -21.50 27.51
C ALA A 44 -4.70 -21.20 26.53
N SER A 45 -5.56 -22.21 26.30
CA SER A 45 -6.77 -22.04 25.48
C SER A 45 -7.89 -21.50 26.36
N ARG A 46 -8.02 -20.18 26.45
CA ARG A 46 -9.12 -19.51 27.14
C ARG A 46 -9.70 -18.44 26.23
N THR A 47 -11.00 -18.26 26.29
CA THR A 47 -11.65 -17.12 25.63
C THR A 47 -11.16 -15.84 26.28
N THR A 48 -10.58 -14.96 25.48
CA THR A 48 -10.24 -13.60 25.87
C THR A 48 -10.72 -12.66 24.78
N HIS A 49 -11.06 -11.45 25.16
CA HIS A 49 -11.54 -10.39 24.27
C HIS A 49 -10.59 -9.19 24.24
N CYS A 50 -9.43 -9.31 24.89
CA CYS A 50 -8.41 -8.28 24.90
C CYS A 50 -7.21 -8.67 24.03
N TYR A 51 -6.58 -7.64 23.47
CA TYR A 51 -5.32 -7.71 22.76
C TYR A 51 -4.32 -6.86 23.53
N GLU A 52 -3.54 -7.50 24.40
CA GLU A 52 -2.62 -6.82 25.33
C GLU A 52 -1.49 -7.75 25.76
N LEU A 53 -0.34 -7.16 26.11
CA LEU A 53 0.79 -7.84 26.73
C LEU A 53 0.89 -7.40 28.17
N ARG A 54 0.60 -8.30 29.11
CA ARG A 54 0.74 -8.05 30.54
C ARG A 54 2.14 -8.39 30.99
N LEU A 55 2.78 -7.49 31.74
CA LEU A 55 4.15 -7.64 32.19
C LEU A 55 4.26 -7.47 33.71
N LYS A 56 4.98 -8.38 34.35
CA LYS A 56 5.33 -8.25 35.76
C LYS A 56 6.26 -7.04 35.96
N PRO A 57 6.07 -6.22 37.00
CA PRO A 57 6.99 -5.12 37.28
C PRO A 57 8.44 -5.61 37.48
N GLY A 58 9.40 -4.83 36.97
CA GLY A 58 10.84 -5.09 37.16
C GLY A 58 11.53 -5.87 36.04
N ILE A 59 10.84 -6.19 34.95
CA ILE A 59 11.49 -6.74 33.73
C ILE A 59 12.39 -5.66 33.12
N LEU A 60 13.58 -6.06 32.68
CA LEU A 60 14.52 -5.14 32.05
C LEU A 60 13.95 -4.62 30.72
N PRO A 61 14.10 -3.32 30.40
CA PRO A 61 13.61 -2.76 29.15
C PRO A 61 14.13 -3.48 27.89
N SER A 62 15.36 -4.01 27.92
CA SER A 62 15.94 -4.81 26.83
C SER A 62 15.14 -6.09 26.57
N ASP A 63 14.76 -6.81 27.62
CA ASP A 63 14.04 -8.07 27.49
C ASP A 63 12.62 -7.82 26.94
N VAL A 64 11.99 -6.72 27.38
CA VAL A 64 10.69 -6.29 26.84
C VAL A 64 10.82 -5.98 25.35
N GLN A 65 11.87 -5.27 24.93
CA GLN A 65 12.09 -4.94 23.53
C GLN A 65 12.34 -6.20 22.68
N ASP A 66 13.13 -7.15 23.18
CA ASP A 66 13.38 -8.43 22.49
C ASP A 66 12.09 -9.25 22.34
N LEU A 67 11.24 -9.27 23.38
CA LEU A 67 9.92 -9.86 23.29
C LEU A 67 9.07 -9.16 22.24
N LEU A 68 8.96 -7.83 22.26
CA LEU A 68 8.18 -7.09 21.27
C LEU A 68 8.68 -7.32 19.84
N ASN A 69 9.99 -7.40 19.64
CA ASN A 69 10.59 -7.74 18.34
C ASN A 69 10.18 -9.15 17.89
N SER A 70 10.13 -10.12 18.81
CA SER A 70 9.68 -11.48 18.51
C SER A 70 8.17 -11.58 18.22
N LEU A 71 7.39 -10.60 18.68
CA LEU A 71 5.96 -10.51 18.45
C LEU A 71 5.60 -9.78 17.16
N HIS A 72 6.54 -9.10 16.50
CA HIS A 72 6.28 -8.37 15.26
C HIS A 72 5.52 -9.24 14.22
N PRO A 73 4.46 -8.73 13.57
CA PRO A 73 3.90 -7.37 13.68
C PRO A 73 2.87 -7.16 14.80
N PHE A 74 2.59 -8.17 15.62
CA PHE A 74 1.69 -8.02 16.76
C PHE A 74 2.36 -7.15 17.83
N GLN A 75 2.09 -5.84 17.81
CA GLN A 75 2.54 -4.86 18.81
C GLN A 75 1.40 -4.54 19.79
N PRO A 76 1.03 -5.46 20.71
CA PRO A 76 -0.05 -5.21 21.65
C PRO A 76 0.33 -4.10 22.67
N PRO A 77 -0.64 -3.34 23.19
CA PRO A 77 -0.44 -2.46 24.33
C PRO A 77 0.14 -3.22 25.53
N ILE A 78 1.08 -2.59 26.22
CA ILE A 78 1.72 -3.15 27.42
C ILE A 78 0.96 -2.70 28.67
N ILE A 79 0.57 -3.66 29.50
CA ILE A 79 -0.14 -3.42 30.77
C ILE A 79 0.71 -3.99 31.93
N PRO A 80 1.15 -3.18 32.90
CA PRO A 80 1.80 -3.70 34.09
C PRO A 80 0.83 -4.55 34.94
N ASP A 81 1.25 -5.74 35.35
CA ASP A 81 0.43 -6.68 36.15
C ASP A 81 1.29 -7.32 37.24
N ALA A 82 1.11 -6.87 38.50
CA ALA A 82 1.86 -7.38 39.65
C ALA A 82 1.39 -8.76 40.12
N ASP A 83 0.19 -9.17 39.71
CA ASP A 83 -0.49 -10.37 40.21
C ASP A 83 -0.21 -11.62 39.36
N LEU A 84 0.68 -11.51 38.36
CA LEU A 84 1.14 -12.65 37.57
C LEU A 84 1.78 -13.73 38.48
N SER A 85 1.15 -14.90 38.47
CA SER A 85 1.46 -15.99 39.40
C SER A 85 2.58 -16.90 38.91
N GLY A 86 3.31 -17.49 39.86
CA GLY A 86 4.38 -18.45 39.59
C GLY A 86 5.62 -17.82 38.94
N ASP A 87 6.16 -18.54 37.97
CA ASP A 87 7.34 -18.21 37.15
C ASP A 87 7.00 -17.41 35.88
N VAL A 88 5.72 -17.11 35.65
CA VAL A 88 5.26 -16.30 34.53
C VAL A 88 5.57 -14.83 34.79
N VAL A 89 6.39 -14.23 33.94
CA VAL A 89 6.72 -12.80 33.97
C VAL A 89 5.93 -12.01 32.94
N ALA A 90 5.37 -12.67 31.92
CA ALA A 90 4.60 -12.04 30.87
C ALA A 90 3.38 -12.89 30.46
N GLU A 91 2.24 -12.26 30.21
CA GLU A 91 1.08 -12.89 29.58
C GLU A 91 0.65 -12.13 28.32
N LEU A 92 0.66 -12.81 27.17
CA LEU A 92 0.16 -12.27 25.92
C LEU A 92 -1.29 -12.73 25.70
N HIS A 93 -2.21 -11.78 25.68
CA HIS A 93 -3.63 -12.02 25.38
C HIS A 93 -3.89 -11.71 23.91
N LEU A 94 -4.37 -12.71 23.15
CA LEU A 94 -4.71 -12.58 21.73
C LEU A 94 -6.20 -12.88 21.54
N GLY A 95 -7.01 -11.90 21.92
CA GLY A 95 -8.46 -11.92 21.82
C GLY A 95 -9.01 -10.70 21.10
N ASP A 96 -10.21 -10.88 20.55
CA ASP A 96 -10.98 -9.80 19.96
C ASP A 96 -12.45 -9.94 20.39
N ARG A 97 -13.19 -8.84 20.34
CA ARG A 97 -14.64 -8.79 20.53
C ARG A 97 -15.35 -9.59 19.43
N HIS A 98 -14.84 -9.53 18.21
CA HIS A 98 -15.41 -10.20 17.05
C HIS A 98 -14.51 -11.37 16.59
N ARG A 99 -15.13 -12.44 16.08
CA ARG A 99 -14.37 -13.52 15.42
C ARG A 99 -13.90 -13.04 14.04
N PHE A 100 -12.82 -13.61 13.52
CA PHE A 100 -12.25 -13.19 12.23
C PHE A 100 -13.23 -13.32 11.05
N ARG A 101 -14.13 -14.30 11.09
CA ARG A 101 -15.23 -14.45 10.11
C ARG A 101 -16.25 -13.29 10.07
N HIS A 102 -16.15 -12.32 10.98
CA HIS A 102 -17.02 -11.14 11.00
C HIS A 102 -16.62 -10.10 9.95
N TRP A 103 -15.33 -10.06 9.60
CA TRP A 103 -14.77 -9.06 8.71
C TRP A 103 -14.96 -9.45 7.25
N ASP A 104 -15.37 -8.48 6.45
CA ASP A 104 -15.51 -8.61 5.01
C ASP A 104 -14.25 -8.03 4.35
N LEU A 105 -13.49 -8.90 3.68
CA LEU A 105 -12.20 -8.56 3.11
C LEU A 105 -12.29 -8.45 1.59
N GLN A 106 -11.67 -7.42 1.03
CA GLN A 106 -11.41 -7.30 -0.41
C GLN A 106 -9.91 -7.20 -0.64
N ILE A 107 -9.39 -7.92 -1.64
CA ILE A 107 -7.97 -7.90 -1.96
C ILE A 107 -7.77 -7.26 -3.33
N HIS A 108 -7.02 -6.17 -3.33
CA HIS A 108 -6.56 -5.47 -4.53
C HIS A 108 -5.09 -5.80 -4.73
N SER A 109 -4.72 -6.42 -5.85
CA SER A 109 -3.36 -6.93 -6.03
C SER A 109 -2.91 -6.83 -7.46
N ASP A 110 -1.62 -6.60 -7.67
CA ASP A 110 -0.98 -6.71 -8.98
C ASP A 110 -0.34 -8.08 -9.22
N SER A 111 -0.48 -9.01 -8.28
CA SER A 111 0.13 -10.36 -8.33
C SER A 111 -0.84 -11.44 -7.84
N PRO A 112 -1.39 -12.26 -8.75
CA PRO A 112 -2.25 -13.39 -8.40
C PRO A 112 -1.60 -14.40 -7.46
N ILE A 113 -0.27 -14.59 -7.58
CA ILE A 113 0.48 -15.53 -6.74
C ILE A 113 0.46 -15.09 -5.27
N LEU A 114 0.64 -13.78 -5.02
CA LEU A 114 0.58 -13.22 -3.67
C LEU A 114 -0.85 -13.25 -3.12
N THR A 115 -1.84 -12.94 -3.95
CA THR A 115 -3.26 -13.04 -3.59
C THR A 115 -3.61 -14.47 -3.14
N ASP A 116 -3.22 -15.48 -3.92
CA ASP A 116 -3.45 -16.90 -3.60
C ASP A 116 -2.77 -17.32 -2.28
N ALA A 117 -1.55 -16.84 -2.05
CA ALA A 117 -0.81 -17.13 -0.83
C ALA A 117 -1.48 -16.48 0.39
N LEU A 118 -1.88 -15.21 0.30
CA LEU A 118 -2.58 -14.52 1.36
C LEU A 118 -3.95 -15.13 1.63
N HIS A 119 -4.71 -15.51 0.59
CA HIS A 119 -5.97 -16.23 0.69
C HIS A 119 -5.87 -17.52 1.52
N LYS A 120 -4.84 -18.34 1.25
CA LYS A 120 -4.59 -19.55 2.04
C LYS A 120 -4.34 -19.22 3.51
N GLY A 121 -3.56 -18.18 3.77
CA GLY A 121 -3.31 -17.67 5.12
C GLY A 121 -4.59 -17.22 5.82
N LEU A 122 -5.37 -16.34 5.19
CA LEU A 122 -6.62 -15.79 5.74
C LEU A 122 -7.63 -16.91 6.03
N LYS A 123 -7.75 -17.89 5.12
CA LYS A 123 -8.59 -19.07 5.34
C LYS A 123 -8.14 -19.89 6.55
N SER A 124 -6.83 -20.06 6.75
CA SER A 124 -6.30 -20.78 7.91
C SER A 124 -6.60 -20.07 9.24
N LEU A 125 -6.73 -18.74 9.20
CA LEU A 125 -7.15 -17.91 10.32
C LEU A 125 -8.67 -17.79 10.48
N GLN A 126 -9.45 -18.49 9.65
CA GLN A 126 -10.92 -18.51 9.68
C GLN A 126 -11.56 -17.15 9.37
N PHE A 127 -10.92 -16.33 8.54
CA PHE A 127 -11.61 -15.20 7.90
C PHE A 127 -12.73 -15.69 6.97
N ASN A 128 -13.72 -14.83 6.72
CA ASN A 128 -14.83 -15.15 5.83
C ASN A 128 -14.37 -15.15 4.37
N THR A 129 -14.06 -16.33 3.83
CA THR A 129 -13.59 -16.42 2.45
C THR A 129 -14.69 -16.30 1.40
N ASN A 130 -15.97 -16.30 1.80
CA ASN A 130 -17.08 -16.18 0.86
C ASN A 130 -17.31 -14.74 0.41
N THR A 131 -16.80 -13.77 1.16
CA THR A 131 -16.86 -12.33 0.84
C THR A 131 -15.54 -11.81 0.26
N LEU A 132 -14.51 -12.66 0.20
CA LEU A 132 -13.25 -12.35 -0.45
C LEU A 132 -13.49 -12.10 -1.95
N THR A 133 -13.33 -10.85 -2.34
CA THR A 133 -13.37 -10.42 -3.74
C THR A 133 -11.98 -9.97 -4.16
N ASP A 134 -11.54 -10.48 -5.32
CA ASP A 134 -10.22 -10.19 -5.89
C ASP A 134 -10.34 -9.13 -6.98
N HIS A 135 -9.55 -8.08 -6.85
CA HIS A 135 -9.41 -7.02 -7.85
C HIS A 135 -7.96 -6.98 -8.33
N TYR A 136 -7.77 -7.24 -9.62
CA TYR A 136 -6.43 -7.22 -10.22
C TYR A 136 -6.16 -5.89 -10.90
N GLY A 137 -5.10 -5.23 -10.47
CA GLY A 137 -4.68 -3.94 -11.02
C GLY A 137 -3.35 -3.48 -10.42
N PRO A 138 -2.62 -2.59 -11.11
CA PRO A 138 -1.36 -2.05 -10.60
C PRO A 138 -1.52 -1.43 -9.21
N GLN A 139 -0.61 -1.76 -8.29
CA GLN A 139 -0.57 -1.19 -6.94
C GLN A 139 0.71 -0.40 -6.74
N ASP A 140 0.60 0.79 -6.15
CA ASP A 140 1.76 1.66 -5.87
C ASP A 140 2.41 1.31 -4.54
N SER A 141 1.60 0.96 -3.56
CA SER A 141 2.04 0.56 -2.24
C SER A 141 1.18 -0.56 -1.70
N SER A 142 1.71 -1.26 -0.70
CA SER A 142 0.94 -2.21 0.07
C SER A 142 0.32 -1.47 1.26
N GLN A 143 -1.01 -1.50 1.36
CA GLN A 143 -1.74 -0.83 2.45
C GLN A 143 -2.98 -1.63 2.88
N ILE A 144 -3.40 -1.43 4.12
CA ILE A 144 -4.67 -1.92 4.67
C ILE A 144 -5.56 -0.71 4.97
N GLU A 145 -6.68 -0.62 4.26
CA GLU A 145 -7.76 0.31 4.57
C GLU A 145 -8.82 -0.40 5.39
N TYR A 146 -9.32 0.26 6.45
CA TYR A 146 -10.23 -0.39 7.40
C TYR A 146 -11.18 0.58 8.09
N GLY A 147 -12.27 0.04 8.62
CA GLY A 147 -13.23 0.74 9.48
C GLY A 147 -13.08 0.37 10.95
N GLY A 148 -13.92 -0.56 11.42
CA GLY A 148 -13.96 -1.04 12.81
C GLY A 148 -12.95 -2.14 13.15
N ALA A 149 -12.13 -2.58 12.20
CA ALA A 149 -11.18 -3.67 12.41
C ALA A 149 -10.22 -3.40 13.57
N SER A 150 -10.15 -4.34 14.51
CA SER A 150 -9.25 -4.25 15.67
C SER A 150 -7.77 -4.33 15.25
N ALA A 151 -6.87 -3.86 16.12
CA ALA A 151 -5.44 -3.99 15.89
C ALA A 151 -5.01 -5.46 15.71
N LEU A 152 -5.59 -6.39 16.49
CA LEU A 152 -5.30 -7.81 16.37
C LEU A 152 -5.60 -8.35 14.96
N VAL A 153 -6.74 -7.95 14.38
CA VAL A 153 -7.17 -8.38 13.05
C VAL A 153 -6.20 -7.88 11.98
N ARG A 154 -5.86 -6.58 12.01
CA ARG A 154 -4.96 -5.96 11.03
C ARG A 154 -3.53 -6.51 11.14
N HIS A 155 -3.02 -6.67 12.37
CA HIS A 155 -1.72 -7.30 12.61
C HIS A 155 -1.69 -8.77 12.19
N ALA A 156 -2.82 -9.50 12.29
CA ALA A 156 -2.90 -10.86 11.77
C ALA A 156 -2.77 -10.91 10.24
N ILE A 157 -3.35 -9.95 9.52
CA ILE A 157 -3.19 -9.82 8.07
C ILE A 157 -1.72 -9.50 7.72
N GLN A 158 -1.12 -8.53 8.41
CA GLN A 158 0.31 -8.21 8.25
C GLN A 158 1.22 -9.40 8.52
N TRP A 159 0.93 -10.17 9.56
CA TRP A 159 1.72 -11.34 9.92
C TRP A 159 1.68 -12.43 8.84
N LEU A 160 0.54 -12.61 8.18
CA LEU A 160 0.44 -13.53 7.04
C LEU A 160 1.22 -13.05 5.81
N ALA A 161 1.37 -11.74 5.65
CA ALA A 161 2.02 -11.13 4.49
C ALA A 161 3.53 -10.93 4.68
N GLU A 162 4.02 -10.85 5.92
CA GLU A 162 5.44 -10.69 6.24
C GLU A 162 6.33 -11.78 5.57
N PRO A 163 6.00 -13.09 5.61
CA PRO A 163 6.75 -14.13 4.89
C PRO A 163 6.71 -13.99 3.36
N LEU A 164 5.76 -13.24 2.82
CA LEU A 164 5.63 -12.93 1.39
C LEU A 164 6.47 -11.70 0.99
N GLY A 165 7.20 -11.10 1.94
CA GLY A 165 7.98 -9.87 1.70
C GLY A 165 7.11 -8.62 1.58
N VAL A 166 5.85 -8.68 2.02
CA VAL A 166 4.90 -7.57 1.92
C VAL A 166 4.79 -6.89 3.30
N ALA A 167 5.14 -5.61 3.34
CA ALA A 167 4.91 -4.74 4.50
C ALA A 167 3.76 -3.78 4.19
N PHE A 168 2.79 -3.67 5.10
CA PHE A 168 1.64 -2.79 4.91
C PHE A 168 1.79 -1.48 5.69
N THR A 169 1.26 -0.41 5.11
CA THR A 169 0.82 0.76 5.87
C THR A 169 -0.65 0.61 6.24
N GLU A 170 -1.13 1.33 7.26
CA GLU A 170 -2.51 1.25 7.73
C GLU A 170 -3.21 2.60 7.57
N ASN A 171 -4.44 2.59 7.07
CA ASN A 171 -5.21 3.80 6.81
C ASN A 171 -6.68 3.60 7.22
N LYS A 172 -7.14 4.31 8.26
CA LYS A 172 -8.54 4.22 8.70
C LYS A 172 -9.41 5.06 7.76
N GLN A 173 -10.36 4.43 7.06
CA GLN A 173 -11.23 5.08 6.08
C GLN A 173 -12.68 5.20 6.58
N TRP A 174 -13.15 4.25 7.40
CA TRP A 174 -14.55 4.18 7.84
C TRP A 174 -14.72 4.23 9.36
N GLU A 175 -15.98 4.29 9.80
CA GLU A 175 -16.36 4.34 11.21
C GLU A 175 -16.15 3.00 11.93
N GLU A 176 -16.21 3.02 13.27
CA GLU A 176 -15.95 1.83 14.10
C GLU A 176 -16.98 0.71 13.98
N GLY A 177 -18.17 1.02 13.44
CA GLY A 177 -19.22 0.03 13.22
C GLY A 177 -19.05 -0.78 11.93
N ASP A 178 -18.14 -0.36 11.05
CA ASP A 178 -17.93 -0.96 9.74
C ASP A 178 -17.05 -2.21 9.83
N ASN A 179 -17.42 -3.26 9.11
CA ASN A 179 -16.70 -4.54 9.07
C ASN A 179 -15.87 -4.74 7.80
N ASP A 180 -15.79 -3.72 6.94
CA ASP A 180 -15.00 -3.76 5.71
C ASP A 180 -13.50 -3.57 5.97
N ILE A 181 -12.70 -4.37 5.26
CA ILE A 181 -11.24 -4.27 5.20
C ILE A 181 -10.80 -4.43 3.74
N TYR A 182 -10.08 -3.45 3.22
CA TYR A 182 -9.51 -3.49 1.88
C TYR A 182 -8.00 -3.65 1.99
N VAL A 183 -7.46 -4.71 1.38
CA VAL A 183 -6.04 -5.04 1.42
C VAL A 183 -5.45 -4.82 0.03
N TYR A 184 -4.62 -3.80 -0.11
CA TYR A 184 -3.92 -3.49 -1.34
C TYR A 184 -2.51 -4.08 -1.26
N ILE A 185 -2.14 -4.90 -2.23
CA ILE A 185 -0.89 -5.66 -2.26
C ILE A 185 -0.11 -5.29 -3.51
N ARG A 186 1.03 -4.65 -3.31
CA ARG A 186 2.05 -4.51 -4.34
C ARG A 186 3.04 -5.68 -4.23
N ASP A 187 3.31 -6.31 -5.36
CA ASP A 187 4.35 -7.32 -5.45
C ASP A 187 5.75 -6.71 -5.24
N PRO A 188 6.48 -7.10 -4.18
CA PRO A 188 7.78 -6.53 -3.85
C PRO A 188 8.85 -6.87 -4.89
N SER A 189 8.65 -7.91 -5.71
CA SER A 189 9.56 -8.27 -6.80
C SER A 189 9.42 -7.37 -8.02
N THR A 190 8.34 -6.60 -8.10
CA THR A 190 8.10 -5.68 -9.22
C THR A 190 8.78 -4.34 -9.00
N GLN A 191 9.18 -3.67 -10.07
CA GLN A 191 9.72 -2.31 -10.00
C GLN A 191 8.67 -1.31 -9.49
N PRO A 192 9.03 -0.08 -9.11
CA PRO A 192 8.04 0.98 -8.87
C PRO A 192 7.13 1.19 -10.10
N LEU A 193 5.87 1.57 -9.86
CA LEU A 193 4.86 1.78 -10.90
C LEU A 193 5.35 2.59 -12.13
N PRO A 194 5.99 3.78 -11.98
CA PRO A 194 6.47 4.57 -13.13
C PRO A 194 7.60 3.90 -13.91
N GLN A 195 8.26 2.89 -13.33
CA GLN A 195 9.31 2.11 -13.99
C GLN A 195 8.77 0.86 -14.69
N ARG A 196 7.56 0.41 -14.32
CA ARG A 196 6.95 -0.82 -14.84
C ARG A 196 6.21 -0.63 -16.15
N PHE A 197 5.58 0.52 -16.31
CA PHE A 197 4.69 0.77 -17.44
C PHE A 197 5.28 1.82 -18.37
N ARG A 198 5.14 1.55 -19.66
CA ARG A 198 5.62 2.44 -20.71
C ARG A 198 4.80 3.72 -20.74
N VAL A 199 5.48 4.84 -21.03
CA VAL A 199 4.87 6.07 -21.50
C VAL A 199 5.19 6.24 -22.99
N LEU A 200 4.17 6.23 -23.85
CA LEU A 200 4.32 6.52 -25.28
C LEU A 200 4.06 7.99 -25.54
N ILE A 201 5.02 8.70 -26.13
CA ILE A 201 4.86 10.09 -26.56
C ILE A 201 4.70 10.11 -28.08
N GLN A 202 3.53 10.51 -28.58
CA GLN A 202 3.29 10.72 -30.00
C GLN A 202 3.39 12.20 -30.32
N THR A 203 4.27 12.61 -31.23
CA THR A 203 4.50 14.04 -31.51
C THR A 203 4.87 14.35 -32.95
N ASP A 204 4.63 15.58 -33.42
CA ASP A 204 5.19 16.12 -34.67
C ASP A 204 6.44 17.01 -34.45
N ALA A 205 6.91 17.13 -33.21
CA ALA A 205 8.07 17.94 -32.83
C ALA A 205 9.07 17.07 -32.02
N LEU A 206 9.90 16.30 -32.73
CA LEU A 206 10.77 15.28 -32.12
C LEU A 206 11.67 15.83 -31.01
N ASP A 207 12.34 16.97 -31.24
CA ASP A 207 13.23 17.58 -30.25
C ASP A 207 12.47 17.93 -28.96
N ALA A 208 11.23 18.41 -29.09
CA ALA A 208 10.39 18.69 -27.94
C ALA A 208 9.98 17.43 -27.18
N ALA A 209 9.62 16.34 -27.88
CA ALA A 209 9.33 15.09 -27.18
C ALA A 209 10.56 14.49 -26.49
N GLN A 210 11.76 14.67 -27.03
CA GLN A 210 12.99 14.24 -26.34
C GLN A 210 13.20 14.98 -25.03
N GLU A 211 12.95 16.28 -25.01
CA GLU A 211 13.01 17.09 -23.78
C GLU A 211 11.94 16.68 -22.77
N LEU A 212 10.69 16.48 -23.19
CA LEU A 212 9.63 15.98 -22.30
C LEU A 212 9.99 14.59 -21.75
N ALA A 213 10.47 13.68 -22.60
CA ALA A 213 10.91 12.36 -22.16
C ALA A 213 12.01 12.46 -21.10
N GLN A 214 12.95 13.41 -21.24
CA GLN A 214 13.98 13.65 -20.24
C GLN A 214 13.38 14.12 -18.90
N GLN A 215 12.45 15.07 -18.92
CA GLN A 215 11.76 15.54 -17.71
C GLN A 215 10.94 14.42 -17.04
N LEU A 216 10.30 13.55 -17.83
CA LEU A 216 9.57 12.41 -17.30
C LEU A 216 10.51 11.36 -16.68
N ARG A 217 11.71 11.14 -17.23
CA ARG A 217 12.73 10.30 -16.58
C ARG A 217 13.16 10.86 -15.24
N GLU A 218 13.31 12.18 -15.14
CA GLU A 218 13.61 12.86 -13.87
C GLU A 218 12.48 12.70 -12.84
N ASP A 219 11.23 12.59 -13.30
CA ASP A 219 10.06 12.30 -12.47
C ASP A 219 9.89 10.81 -12.10
N GLY A 220 10.77 9.94 -12.61
CA GLY A 220 10.87 8.51 -12.30
C GLY A 220 10.33 7.55 -13.37
N PHE A 221 9.86 8.04 -14.52
CA PHE A 221 9.37 7.19 -15.61
C PHE A 221 10.54 6.63 -16.44
N SER A 222 10.75 5.31 -16.44
CA SER A 222 11.95 4.71 -17.05
C SER A 222 11.75 4.21 -18.48
N ASP A 223 10.63 3.58 -18.80
CA ASP A 223 10.29 3.10 -20.15
C ASP A 223 9.49 4.16 -20.90
N ILE A 224 10.18 4.94 -21.74
CA ILE A 224 9.56 5.98 -22.56
C ILE A 224 9.85 5.72 -24.03
N ALA A 225 8.81 5.64 -24.83
CA ALA A 225 8.90 5.57 -26.29
C ALA A 225 8.45 6.88 -26.91
N ILE A 226 9.03 7.24 -28.05
CA ILE A 226 8.64 8.40 -28.84
C ILE A 226 8.27 7.92 -30.24
N GLU A 227 7.08 8.28 -30.70
CA GLU A 227 6.59 8.05 -32.05
C GLU A 227 6.32 9.38 -32.74
N THR A 228 6.74 9.48 -34.00
CA THR A 228 6.54 10.70 -34.79
C THR A 228 5.20 10.64 -35.52
N LEU A 229 4.37 11.65 -35.33
CA LEU A 229 3.17 11.90 -36.10
C LEU A 229 3.55 12.46 -37.47
N THR A 230 2.88 11.99 -38.52
CA THR A 230 2.97 12.65 -39.83
C THR A 230 2.33 14.04 -39.75
N ALA A 231 2.71 14.94 -40.64
CA ALA A 231 2.13 16.29 -40.67
C ALA A 231 0.61 16.27 -40.81
N GLU A 232 0.06 15.33 -41.59
CA GLU A 232 -1.39 15.14 -41.75
C GLU A 232 -2.04 14.61 -40.46
N ALA A 233 -1.43 13.61 -39.82
CA ALA A 233 -1.95 13.08 -38.56
C ALA A 233 -1.92 14.16 -37.47
N ALA A 234 -0.87 14.98 -37.40
CA ALA A 234 -0.71 16.02 -36.40
C ALA A 234 -1.76 17.14 -36.51
N VAL A 235 -2.17 17.51 -37.74
CA VAL A 235 -3.24 18.49 -37.96
C VAL A 235 -4.59 18.01 -37.40
N ASN A 236 -4.83 16.70 -37.44
CA ASN A 236 -6.08 16.09 -37.00
C ASN A 236 -6.03 15.59 -35.54
N ALA A 237 -4.83 15.42 -34.97
CA ALA A 237 -4.64 14.94 -33.61
C ALA A 237 -5.02 15.99 -32.56
N LYS A 238 -5.53 15.53 -31.41
CA LYS A 238 -5.74 16.37 -30.24
C LYS A 238 -4.51 16.38 -29.33
N LEU A 239 -4.44 17.39 -28.45
CA LEU A 239 -3.57 17.29 -27.28
C LEU A 239 -4.29 16.36 -26.31
N LEU A 240 -3.75 15.18 -26.12
CA LEU A 240 -4.40 14.12 -25.36
C LEU A 240 -3.40 13.47 -24.41
N LEU A 241 -3.85 13.20 -23.18
CA LEU A 241 -3.18 12.36 -22.22
C LEU A 241 -4.11 11.21 -21.84
N GLU A 242 -3.73 9.99 -22.23
CA GLU A 242 -4.33 8.76 -21.74
C GLU A 242 -3.49 8.25 -20.57
N THR A 243 -4.02 8.29 -19.35
CA THR A 243 -3.24 7.96 -18.15
C THR A 243 -2.92 6.47 -18.04
N GLY A 244 -3.67 5.63 -18.74
CA GLY A 244 -3.53 4.17 -18.75
C GLY A 244 -3.42 3.59 -17.33
N PRO A 245 -2.38 2.78 -17.03
CA PRO A 245 -2.23 2.09 -15.74
C PRO A 245 -2.00 3.05 -14.55
N PHE A 246 -1.80 4.35 -14.78
CA PHE A 246 -1.61 5.33 -13.73
C PHE A 246 -2.91 5.99 -13.27
N ALA A 247 -4.06 5.74 -13.92
CA ALA A 247 -5.30 6.53 -13.78
C ALA A 247 -5.73 6.82 -12.33
N THR A 248 -5.59 5.85 -11.43
CA THR A 248 -5.99 5.97 -10.00
C THR A 248 -4.81 6.22 -9.07
N THR A 249 -3.64 6.58 -9.61
CA THR A 249 -2.39 6.70 -8.86
C THR A 249 -1.91 8.16 -8.81
N PRO A 250 -1.08 8.54 -7.83
CA PRO A 250 -0.44 9.86 -7.80
C PRO A 250 0.41 10.17 -9.05
N PHE A 251 0.86 9.15 -9.79
CA PHE A 251 1.63 9.33 -11.01
C PHE A 251 0.81 9.86 -12.18
N ALA A 252 -0.50 9.61 -12.25
CA ALA A 252 -1.35 10.23 -13.27
C ALA A 252 -1.36 11.75 -13.12
N HIS A 253 -1.55 12.24 -11.89
CA HIS A 253 -1.51 13.67 -11.61
C HIS A 253 -0.14 14.28 -11.93
N ARG A 254 0.95 13.58 -11.60
CA ARG A 254 2.31 14.03 -11.95
C ARG A 254 2.52 14.10 -13.45
N LEU A 255 2.15 13.05 -14.19
CA LEU A 255 2.24 12.97 -15.65
C LEU A 255 1.43 14.08 -16.32
N GLN A 256 0.20 14.31 -15.83
CA GLN A 256 -0.67 15.40 -16.29
C GLN A 256 -0.05 16.77 -16.05
N ALA A 257 0.35 17.06 -14.80
CA ALA A 257 0.93 18.35 -14.44
C ALA A 257 2.20 18.64 -15.26
N ARG A 258 3.08 17.63 -15.42
CA ARG A 258 4.31 17.75 -16.22
C ARG A 258 3.99 18.05 -17.68
N THR A 259 3.04 17.31 -18.26
CA THR A 259 2.63 17.49 -19.66
C THR A 259 2.04 18.87 -19.90
N GLN A 260 1.14 19.34 -19.03
CA GLN A 260 0.53 20.67 -19.14
C GLN A 260 1.57 21.79 -19.01
N GLN A 261 2.47 21.69 -18.02
CA GLN A 261 3.56 22.63 -17.85
C GLN A 261 4.44 22.69 -19.10
N PHE A 262 4.78 21.54 -19.67
CA PHE A 262 5.60 21.44 -20.86
C PHE A 262 4.94 22.10 -22.09
N ILE A 263 3.65 21.82 -22.32
CA ILE A 263 2.86 22.44 -23.41
C ILE A 263 2.91 23.98 -23.29
N ALA A 264 2.68 24.51 -22.09
CA ALA A 264 2.70 25.95 -21.85
C ALA A 264 4.10 26.57 -22.07
N GLN A 265 5.17 25.89 -21.65
CA GLN A 265 6.56 26.33 -21.87
C GLN A 265 6.93 26.41 -23.37
N ARG A 266 6.24 25.65 -24.23
CA ARG A 266 6.41 25.69 -25.70
C ARG A 266 5.58 26.77 -26.38
N GLY A 267 4.89 27.62 -25.61
CA GLY A 267 4.09 28.72 -26.15
C GLY A 267 2.77 28.26 -26.79
N VAL A 268 2.32 27.04 -26.51
CA VAL A 268 0.97 26.59 -26.89
C VAL A 268 -0.01 27.13 -25.85
N ASP A 269 -0.98 27.90 -26.31
CA ASP A 269 -2.02 28.50 -25.47
C ASP A 269 -3.00 27.40 -24.99
N PRO A 270 -3.04 27.08 -23.67
CA PRO A 270 -3.87 26.00 -23.14
C PRO A 270 -5.37 26.30 -23.25
N LEU A 271 -5.77 27.55 -23.47
CA LEU A 271 -7.18 27.91 -23.70
C LEU A 271 -7.62 27.60 -25.13
N ARG A 272 -6.70 27.68 -26.10
CA ARG A 272 -6.98 27.39 -27.51
C ARG A 272 -6.82 25.92 -27.85
N TYR A 273 -5.89 25.26 -27.16
CA TYR A 273 -5.56 23.86 -27.34
C TYR A 273 -5.51 23.20 -25.96
N PRO A 274 -6.66 22.90 -25.34
CA PRO A 274 -6.68 22.22 -24.04
C PRO A 274 -6.07 20.81 -24.17
N LEU A 275 -5.42 20.37 -23.09
CA LEU A 275 -5.02 18.97 -22.94
C LEU A 275 -6.24 18.19 -22.47
N ASP A 276 -6.78 17.35 -23.34
CA ASP A 276 -7.81 16.37 -22.97
C ASP A 276 -7.14 15.27 -22.13
N VAL A 277 -7.77 14.88 -21.03
CA VAL A 277 -7.26 13.82 -20.14
C VAL A 277 -8.29 12.71 -20.05
N GLU A 278 -7.89 11.51 -20.45
CA GLU A 278 -8.73 10.34 -20.46
C GLU A 278 -8.23 9.32 -19.43
N ASN A 279 -9.06 9.12 -18.40
CA ASN A 279 -8.83 8.17 -17.32
C ASN A 279 -9.53 6.85 -17.66
N TYR A 280 -8.98 6.07 -18.58
CA TYR A 280 -9.50 4.73 -18.82
C TYR A 280 -9.03 3.78 -17.72
N GLY A 281 -9.86 3.60 -16.68
CA GLY A 281 -9.62 2.66 -15.59
C GLY A 281 -9.71 1.19 -16.01
N GLU A 282 -10.28 0.89 -17.18
CA GLU A 282 -10.54 -0.47 -17.68
C GLU A 282 -10.05 -0.73 -19.11
N SER A 283 -9.52 0.29 -19.83
CA SER A 283 -9.04 0.03 -21.19
C SER A 283 -7.73 -0.76 -21.16
N SER A 284 -7.65 -1.73 -22.05
CA SER A 284 -6.65 -2.79 -22.17
C SER A 284 -5.20 -2.33 -22.42
N THR A 285 -4.91 -1.03 -22.34
CA THR A 285 -3.61 -0.48 -22.67
C THR A 285 -2.66 -0.59 -21.48
N ARG A 286 -1.59 -1.38 -21.66
CA ARG A 286 -0.51 -1.55 -20.66
C ARG A 286 0.46 -0.36 -20.63
N GLN A 287 0.05 0.81 -21.10
CA GLN A 287 0.89 1.99 -21.22
C GLN A 287 0.07 3.26 -21.07
N ALA A 288 0.71 4.33 -20.63
CA ALA A 288 0.18 5.68 -20.77
C ALA A 288 0.57 6.24 -22.14
N GLN A 289 -0.25 7.15 -22.68
CA GLN A 289 0.00 7.77 -23.96
C GLN A 289 -0.16 9.28 -23.88
N VAL A 290 0.79 10.02 -24.46
CA VAL A 290 0.81 11.47 -24.53
C VAL A 290 0.88 11.89 -25.99
N THR A 291 -0.20 12.44 -26.53
CA THR A 291 -0.28 12.90 -27.91
C THR A 291 -0.10 14.41 -27.97
N LEU A 292 0.97 14.86 -28.64
CA LEU A 292 1.50 16.21 -28.62
C LEU A 292 1.77 16.74 -30.04
N PRO A 293 0.73 17.17 -30.80
CA PRO A 293 0.89 17.83 -32.10
C PRO A 293 1.35 19.30 -31.93
N LEU A 294 2.50 19.50 -31.28
CA LEU A 294 3.02 20.81 -30.89
C LEU A 294 3.31 21.71 -32.09
N ALA A 295 3.99 21.20 -33.13
CA ALA A 295 4.35 22.03 -34.28
C ALA A 295 3.08 22.50 -35.02
N ALA A 296 2.11 21.61 -35.22
CA ALA A 296 0.82 21.97 -35.82
C ALA A 296 0.04 23.02 -35.00
N CYS A 297 0.14 22.99 -33.66
CA CYS A 297 -0.48 24.00 -32.79
C CYS A 297 0.24 25.35 -32.87
N ILE A 298 1.58 25.36 -32.80
CA ILE A 298 2.42 26.57 -32.86
C ILE A 298 2.25 27.28 -34.21
N ASP A 299 2.26 26.51 -35.31
CA ASP A 299 2.09 27.03 -36.67
C ASP A 299 0.64 27.41 -36.98
N ARG A 300 -0.31 27.15 -36.06
CA ARG A 300 -1.76 27.32 -36.26
C ARG A 300 -2.31 26.55 -37.47
N ARG A 301 -1.68 25.42 -37.81
CA ARG A 301 -2.17 24.49 -38.85
C ARG A 301 -3.33 23.65 -38.35
N ARG A 302 -3.38 23.40 -37.04
CA ARG A 302 -4.52 22.77 -36.37
C ARG A 302 -5.58 23.82 -36.01
N PRO A 303 -6.88 23.58 -36.31
CA PRO A 303 -7.94 24.46 -35.87
C PRO A 303 -7.92 24.57 -34.34
N ALA A 304 -8.00 25.80 -33.84
CA ALA A 304 -8.19 26.01 -32.40
C ALA A 304 -9.51 25.36 -31.98
N TYR A 305 -9.59 24.95 -30.71
CA TYR A 305 -10.83 24.47 -30.13
C TYR A 305 -11.95 25.50 -30.35
N ASP A 306 -13.04 25.07 -30.98
CA ASP A 306 -14.21 25.86 -31.37
C ASP A 306 -15.47 25.45 -30.61
N GLY A 307 -15.32 24.64 -29.57
CA GLY A 307 -16.44 24.08 -28.82
C GLY A 307 -17.34 25.12 -28.15
N PRO A 308 -18.52 24.69 -27.67
CA PRO A 308 -19.64 25.58 -27.34
C PRO A 308 -19.46 26.49 -26.10
N ASP A 309 -18.33 26.49 -25.39
CA ASP A 309 -18.20 27.19 -24.10
C ASP A 309 -16.86 27.95 -23.95
N LEU A 310 -16.82 29.17 -24.50
CA LEU A 310 -15.98 30.26 -23.98
C LEU A 310 -16.82 31.36 -23.32
N GLU A 311 -18.11 31.13 -23.06
CA GLU A 311 -18.86 31.92 -22.07
C GLU A 311 -18.48 31.50 -20.64
N ARG A 312 -17.29 31.95 -20.23
CA ARG A 312 -17.10 32.69 -18.99
C ARG A 312 -17.83 32.13 -17.76
N PHE A 313 -17.11 31.38 -16.93
CA PHE A 313 -17.18 31.70 -15.50
C PHE A 313 -16.72 33.15 -15.35
N ALA A 314 -17.65 34.10 -15.42
CA ALA A 314 -17.43 35.41 -14.86
C ALA A 314 -17.31 35.18 -13.35
N ILE A 315 -16.09 34.98 -12.87
CA ILE A 315 -15.82 34.98 -11.43
C ILE A 315 -16.07 36.42 -10.97
N VAL A 316 -17.28 36.68 -10.50
CA VAL A 316 -17.61 37.91 -9.79
C VAL A 316 -17.09 37.73 -8.37
N ILE A 317 -15.90 38.24 -8.09
CA ILE A 317 -15.41 38.37 -6.72
C ILE A 317 -16.25 39.47 -6.07
N ARG A 318 -17.16 39.09 -5.17
CA ARG A 318 -17.81 40.04 -4.27
C ARG A 318 -16.99 40.09 -3.00
N THR A 319 -16.47 41.28 -2.69
CA THR A 319 -15.81 41.55 -1.42
C THR A 319 -16.81 42.29 -0.53
N ASP A 320 -16.98 41.84 0.72
CA ASP A 320 -17.77 42.57 1.71
C ASP A 320 -16.96 43.80 2.15
N LEU A 321 -17.32 44.98 1.62
CA LEU A 321 -16.94 46.28 2.17
C LEU A 321 -18.13 46.85 2.95
#